data_AF-A0A2I4EDH4-F1
#
_entry.id   AF-A0A2I4EDH4-F1
#
_cell.length_a   1.000
_cell.length_b   1.000
_cell.length_c   1.000
_cell.angle_alpha   90.00
_cell.angle_beta   90.00
_cell.angle_gamma   90.00
#
_symmetry.space_group_name_H-M   'P 1'
#
loop_
_entity.id
_entity.type
_entity.pdbx_description
1 polymer ?
#
loop_
_entity_poly.entity_id
_entity_poly.type
_entity_poly.pdbx_seq_one_letter_code
_entity_poly.pdbx_strand_id
1 'polypeptide(L)'
;MVHIKEFRIVMPVSLEEYRVAHMFVVMKMSQQHTTGEEGIEVVENRPFEDNALGKGRYTNKIYRLQSKIPSWLTTFAPADALIMQEESWNAFPICKSVMKCPYFPRFQLRIETVHRPDNGESENVHGLSEEQLAAREVEYIDIASSEGNYWSYLVGNNNVDFSIFKSARTGRGPLLEGWQDRCDPVMTTYKLVTIDAPYWGFGYQLEQALIAGEKALFLESHRNCFSWIDEWYGMTVQQICELEQQSHSALNEHIVLKSRNLASRC
;
A
#
# COMPACT_ATOMS: atom_id res chain seq x y z
N MET A 1 22.75 5.27 4.06
CA MET A 1 23.01 4.09 3.22
C MET A 1 21.66 3.73 2.65
N VAL A 2 21.50 3.66 1.33
CA VAL A 2 20.18 3.40 0.76
C VAL A 2 19.77 1.97 1.11
N HIS A 3 18.60 1.79 1.72
CA HIS A 3 18.08 0.47 2.07
C HIS A 3 17.15 -0.01 0.96
N ILE A 4 17.43 -1.20 0.41
CA ILE A 4 16.69 -1.80 -0.72
C ILE A 4 16.13 -3.14 -0.26
N LYS A 5 14.79 -3.27 -0.28
CA LYS A 5 14.10 -4.48 0.15
C LYS A 5 12.96 -4.83 -0.79
N GLU A 6 12.92 -6.07 -1.24
CA GLU A 6 11.87 -6.59 -2.11
C GLU A 6 10.94 -7.51 -1.30
N PHE A 7 9.67 -7.15 -1.23
CA PHE A 7 8.62 -7.98 -0.65
C PHE A 7 7.89 -8.75 -1.74
N ARG A 8 7.78 -10.07 -1.58
CA ARG A 8 7.02 -10.94 -2.48
C ARG A 8 5.78 -11.44 -1.77
N ILE A 9 4.60 -11.13 -2.33
CA ILE A 9 3.30 -11.52 -1.77
C ILE A 9 2.55 -12.35 -2.80
N VAL A 10 2.48 -13.66 -2.57
CA VAL A 10 1.67 -14.60 -3.36
C VAL A 10 0.20 -14.39 -3.00
N MET A 11 -0.69 -14.48 -3.99
CA MET A 11 -2.13 -14.30 -3.82
C MET A 11 -2.93 -15.39 -4.54
N PRO A 12 -4.00 -15.95 -3.91
CA PRO A 12 -4.84 -17.01 -4.49
C PRO A 12 -5.91 -16.43 -5.44
N VAL A 13 -5.49 -15.57 -6.35
CA VAL A 13 -6.34 -14.86 -7.33
C VAL A 13 -5.58 -14.69 -8.65
N SER A 14 -6.29 -14.50 -9.76
CA SER A 14 -5.67 -14.15 -11.04
C SER A 14 -5.14 -12.71 -11.04
N LEU A 15 -4.32 -12.35 -12.03
CA LEU A 15 -3.89 -10.97 -12.23
C LEU A 15 -5.06 -10.01 -12.47
N GLU A 16 -6.06 -10.42 -13.26
CA GLU A 16 -7.23 -9.58 -13.52
C GLU A 16 -8.08 -9.37 -12.26
N GLU A 17 -8.28 -10.44 -11.49
CA GLU A 17 -9.01 -10.40 -10.23
C GLU A 17 -8.30 -9.52 -9.20
N TYR A 18 -6.98 -9.65 -9.06
CA TYR A 18 -6.24 -8.81 -8.13
C TYR A 18 -6.30 -7.34 -8.50
N ARG A 19 -6.28 -7.00 -9.79
CA ARG A 19 -6.42 -5.60 -10.20
C ARG A 19 -7.70 -4.99 -9.62
N VAL A 20 -8.81 -5.73 -9.67
CA VAL A 20 -10.09 -5.31 -9.07
C VAL A 20 -10.01 -5.29 -7.54
N ALA A 21 -9.50 -6.36 -6.93
CA ALA A 21 -9.37 -6.50 -5.48
C ALA A 21 -8.54 -5.36 -4.87
N HIS A 22 -7.37 -5.07 -5.45
CA HIS A 22 -6.46 -4.04 -4.98
C HIS A 22 -7.11 -2.65 -5.07
N MET A 23 -7.78 -2.32 -6.18
CA MET A 23 -8.50 -1.04 -6.29
C MET A 23 -9.61 -0.92 -5.24
N PHE A 24 -10.39 -1.98 -5.03
CA PHE A 24 -11.45 -2.01 -4.01
C PHE A 24 -10.88 -1.84 -2.60
N VAL A 25 -9.82 -2.56 -2.26
CA VAL A 25 -9.17 -2.51 -0.94
C VAL A 25 -8.56 -1.13 -0.69
N VAL A 26 -7.85 -0.54 -1.66
CA VAL A 26 -7.29 0.81 -1.51
C VAL A 26 -8.39 1.83 -1.24
N MET A 27 -9.50 1.77 -1.98
CA MET A 27 -10.65 2.65 -1.76
C MET A 27 -11.23 2.46 -0.34
N LYS A 28 -11.55 1.21 0.03
CA LYS A 28 -12.21 0.89 1.31
C LYS A 28 -11.32 1.17 2.52
N MET A 29 -10.04 0.82 2.46
CA MET A 29 -9.08 1.16 3.53
C MET A 29 -8.90 2.69 3.66
N SER A 30 -8.84 3.42 2.54
CA SER A 30 -8.73 4.89 2.57
C SER A 30 -9.93 5.52 3.28
N GLN A 31 -11.14 5.01 3.06
CA GLN A 31 -12.34 5.43 3.78
C GLN A 31 -12.25 5.11 5.28
N GLN A 32 -11.83 3.90 5.64
CA GLN A 32 -11.74 3.44 7.04
C GLN A 32 -10.68 4.21 7.86
N HIS A 33 -9.61 4.67 7.22
CA HIS A 33 -8.54 5.42 7.88
C HIS A 33 -8.70 6.93 7.84
N THR A 34 -9.63 7.45 7.05
CA THR A 34 -9.90 8.89 7.02
C THR A 34 -10.86 9.25 8.14
N THR A 35 -10.33 9.93 9.15
CA THR A 35 -11.07 10.51 10.27
C THR A 35 -11.08 12.04 10.12
N GLY A 36 -11.70 12.75 11.07
CA GLY A 36 -11.92 14.20 10.92
C GLY A 36 -10.65 15.06 10.73
N GLU A 37 -9.51 14.65 11.30
CA GLU A 37 -8.26 15.43 11.28
C GLU A 37 -7.07 14.66 10.66
N GLU A 38 -7.22 13.35 10.46
CA GLU A 38 -6.19 12.46 9.91
C GLU A 38 -6.76 11.65 8.75
N GLY A 39 -5.94 11.34 7.75
CA GLY A 39 -6.38 10.54 6.62
C GLY A 39 -5.57 10.79 5.36
N ILE A 40 -6.17 10.37 4.25
CA ILE A 40 -5.57 10.42 2.92
C ILE A 40 -6.38 11.40 2.08
N GLU A 41 -5.75 12.49 1.65
CA GLU A 41 -6.33 13.44 0.71
C GLU A 41 -5.80 13.15 -0.68
N VAL A 42 -6.70 12.96 -1.65
CA VAL A 42 -6.32 12.79 -3.07
C VAL A 42 -6.37 14.16 -3.74
N VAL A 43 -5.19 14.75 -3.95
CA VAL A 43 -5.02 16.08 -4.53
C VAL A 43 -5.21 16.06 -6.05
N GLU A 44 -4.69 15.04 -6.70
CA GLU A 44 -4.78 14.88 -8.14
C GLU A 44 -5.02 13.41 -8.49
N ASN A 45 -5.90 13.16 -9.46
CA ASN A 45 -6.15 11.82 -9.99
C ASN A 45 -6.51 11.95 -11.46
N ARG A 46 -5.58 11.62 -12.37
CA ARG A 46 -5.75 11.81 -13.81
C ARG A 46 -5.14 10.66 -14.62
N PRO A 47 -5.60 10.43 -15.85
CA PRO A 47 -4.90 9.54 -16.77
C PRO A 47 -3.49 10.09 -17.08
N PHE A 48 -2.57 9.19 -17.42
CA PHE A 48 -1.28 9.53 -18.02
C PHE A 48 -0.91 8.51 -19.10
N GLU A 49 0.01 8.90 -19.97
CA GLU A 49 0.65 8.04 -20.96
C GLU A 49 2.15 8.32 -20.90
N ASP A 50 2.94 7.26 -20.74
CA ASP A 50 4.39 7.29 -20.65
C ASP A 50 4.99 6.29 -21.63
N ASN A 51 6.17 6.60 -22.16
CA ASN A 51 6.82 5.76 -23.18
C ASN A 51 7.29 4.40 -22.62
N ALA A 52 7.66 4.33 -21.34
CA ALA A 52 8.16 3.13 -20.70
C ALA A 52 7.06 2.36 -19.95
N LEU A 53 6.20 3.06 -19.20
CA LEU A 53 5.12 2.45 -18.41
C LEU A 53 3.84 2.23 -19.22
N GLY A 54 3.65 2.94 -20.34
CA GLY A 54 2.43 2.91 -21.11
C GLY A 54 1.31 3.76 -20.51
N LYS A 55 0.06 3.33 -20.69
CA LYS A 55 -1.13 4.06 -20.24
C LYS A 55 -1.51 3.66 -18.82
N GLY A 56 -1.82 4.64 -17.99
CA GLY A 56 -2.17 4.40 -16.60
C GLY A 56 -2.90 5.56 -15.93
N ARG A 57 -2.90 5.54 -14.61
CA ARG A 57 -3.40 6.62 -13.75
C ARG A 57 -2.29 7.18 -12.89
N TYR A 58 -2.22 8.50 -12.87
CA TYR A 58 -1.37 9.26 -11.97
C TYR A 58 -2.22 9.73 -10.79
N THR A 59 -1.72 9.56 -9.58
CA THR A 59 -2.32 10.12 -8.38
C THR A 59 -1.30 10.89 -7.54
N ASN A 60 -1.72 12.03 -7.01
CA ASN A 60 -0.99 12.76 -5.98
C ASN A 60 -1.81 12.74 -4.70
N LYS A 61 -1.23 12.24 -3.61
CA LYS A 61 -1.92 12.09 -2.33
C LYS A 61 -1.13 12.71 -1.19
N ILE A 62 -1.86 13.26 -0.23
CA ILE A 62 -1.32 13.80 1.02
C ILE A 62 -1.82 12.93 2.17
N TYR A 63 -0.88 12.35 2.92
CA TYR A 63 -1.14 11.54 4.10
C TYR A 63 -0.88 12.38 5.36
N ARG A 64 -1.91 12.54 6.18
CA ARG A 64 -1.86 13.16 7.50
C ARG A 64 -2.13 12.09 8.54
N LEU A 65 -1.07 11.62 9.21
CA LEU A 65 -1.11 10.41 10.06
C LEU A 65 -0.54 10.70 11.45
N GLN A 66 -0.90 11.84 12.05
CA GLN A 66 -0.28 12.38 13.25
C GLN A 66 -0.25 11.37 14.41
N SER A 67 -1.35 10.65 14.63
CA SER A 67 -1.52 9.62 15.68
C SER A 67 -0.73 8.34 15.41
N LYS A 68 -0.28 8.12 14.17
CA LYS A 68 0.47 6.93 13.75
C LYS A 68 1.98 7.17 13.67
N ILE A 69 2.44 8.37 14.03
CA ILE A 69 3.86 8.71 14.05
C ILE A 69 4.52 8.08 15.29
N PRO A 70 5.68 7.40 15.12
CA PRO A 70 6.44 6.91 16.26
C PRO A 70 6.84 8.04 17.22
N SER A 71 6.63 7.83 18.52
CA SER A 71 6.88 8.85 19.55
C SER A 71 8.33 9.37 19.59
N TRP A 72 9.31 8.57 19.21
CA TRP A 72 10.70 9.02 19.14
C TRP A 72 10.92 10.07 18.04
N LEU A 73 10.15 10.00 16.94
CA LEU A 73 10.30 10.92 15.80
C LEU A 73 9.83 12.33 16.15
N THR A 74 8.89 12.45 17.11
CA THR A 74 8.41 13.75 17.58
C THR A 74 9.45 14.54 18.39
N THR A 75 10.57 13.91 18.74
CA THR A 75 11.75 14.61 19.32
C THR A 75 12.48 15.44 18.27
N PHE A 76 12.36 15.09 16.98
CA PHE A 76 13.07 15.73 15.87
C PHE A 76 12.19 16.65 15.04
N ALA A 77 10.87 16.40 15.01
CA ALA A 77 9.92 17.14 14.20
C ALA A 77 8.52 17.17 14.88
N PRO A 78 7.81 18.31 14.87
CA PRO A 78 6.41 18.35 15.26
C PRO A 78 5.55 17.36 14.45
N ALA A 79 4.60 16.68 15.09
CA ALA A 79 3.78 15.66 14.44
C ALA A 79 2.94 16.20 13.27
N ASP A 80 2.48 17.44 13.36
CA ASP A 80 1.75 18.15 12.31
C ASP A 80 2.62 18.53 11.10
N ALA A 81 3.95 18.56 11.25
CA ALA A 81 4.89 18.79 10.16
C ALA A 81 5.24 17.52 9.38
N LEU A 82 4.95 16.34 9.94
CA LEU A 82 5.27 15.02 9.37
C LEU A 82 4.19 14.54 8.39
N ILE A 83 3.90 15.41 7.43
CA ILE A 83 2.99 15.14 6.32
C ILE A 83 3.78 14.39 5.24
N MET A 84 3.19 13.31 4.73
CA MET A 84 3.77 12.53 3.64
C MET A 84 3.03 12.84 2.34
N GLN A 85 3.77 13.10 1.27
CA GLN A 85 3.25 13.30 -0.07
C GLN A 85 3.63 12.10 -0.93
N GLU A 86 2.64 11.46 -1.56
CA GLU A 86 2.84 10.36 -2.50
C GLU A 86 2.48 10.82 -3.92
N GLU A 87 3.43 10.67 -4.84
CA GLU A 87 3.17 10.68 -6.27
C GLU A 87 3.19 9.22 -6.76
N SER A 88 2.13 8.75 -7.41
CA SER A 88 2.01 7.38 -7.89
C SER A 88 1.61 7.32 -9.37
N TRP A 89 2.29 6.45 -10.12
CA TRP A 89 2.06 6.15 -11.53
C TRP A 89 1.68 4.67 -11.64
N ASN A 90 0.38 4.40 -11.72
CA ASN A 90 -0.17 3.06 -11.83
C ASN A 90 -0.51 2.75 -13.29
N ALA A 91 0.34 1.93 -13.92
CA ALA A 91 0.12 1.35 -15.25
C ALA A 91 0.12 -0.18 -15.13
N PHE A 92 -0.86 -0.70 -14.40
CA PHE A 92 -0.99 -2.13 -14.12
C PHE A 92 -0.66 -3.00 -15.36
N PRO A 93 0.26 -3.99 -15.23
CA PRO A 93 0.74 -4.62 -14.00
C PRO A 93 1.97 -3.97 -13.35
N ILE A 94 2.36 -2.77 -13.75
CA ILE A 94 3.49 -2.04 -13.15
C ILE A 94 2.97 -0.80 -12.43
N CYS A 95 3.50 -0.54 -11.23
CA CYS A 95 3.20 0.65 -10.48
C CYS A 95 4.48 1.24 -9.89
N LYS A 96 4.57 2.57 -9.86
CA LYS A 96 5.66 3.29 -9.20
C LYS A 96 5.07 4.34 -8.28
N SER A 97 5.47 4.33 -7.02
CA SER A 97 5.14 5.37 -6.05
C SER A 97 6.42 6.00 -5.51
N VAL A 98 6.39 7.32 -5.32
CA VAL A 98 7.45 8.09 -4.67
C VAL A 98 6.83 8.89 -3.55
N MET A 99 7.33 8.67 -2.34
CA MET A 99 6.89 9.28 -1.11
C MET A 99 7.97 10.20 -0.57
N LYS A 100 7.57 11.42 -0.23
CA LYS A 100 8.44 12.48 0.30
C LYS A 100 7.79 13.11 1.52
N CYS A 101 8.61 13.70 2.38
CA CYS A 101 8.15 14.51 3.51
C CYS A 101 8.72 15.92 3.37
N PRO A 102 7.91 16.98 3.20
CA PRO A 102 8.43 18.35 3.04
C PRO A 102 9.33 18.81 4.19
N TYR A 103 9.06 18.34 5.42
CA TYR A 103 9.89 18.65 6.59
C TYR A 103 11.27 17.96 6.56
N PHE A 104 11.34 16.80 5.89
CA PHE A 104 12.58 16.06 5.65
C PHE A 104 12.90 16.08 4.15
N PRO A 105 13.45 17.18 3.60
CA PRO A 105 13.60 17.36 2.15
C PRO A 105 14.60 16.42 1.47
N ARG A 106 15.47 15.74 2.25
CA ARG A 106 16.42 14.74 1.76
C ARG A 106 15.90 13.31 1.91
N PHE A 107 14.75 13.13 2.58
CA PHE A 107 14.11 11.83 2.69
C PHE A 107 13.39 11.50 1.38
N GLN A 108 13.58 10.27 0.92
CA GLN A 108 12.82 9.70 -0.18
C GLN A 108 12.53 8.23 0.09
N LEU A 109 11.27 7.84 -0.11
CA LEU A 109 10.86 6.44 -0.17
C LEU A 109 10.29 6.18 -1.56
N ARG A 110 10.73 5.11 -2.22
CA ARG A 110 10.23 4.68 -3.52
C ARG A 110 9.74 3.25 -3.42
N ILE A 111 8.56 3.01 -3.97
CA ILE A 111 7.97 1.67 -4.09
C ILE A 111 7.76 1.40 -5.58
N GLU A 112 8.45 0.40 -6.10
CA GLU A 112 8.26 -0.09 -7.46
C GLU A 112 7.59 -1.45 -7.36
N THR A 113 6.45 -1.62 -8.02
CA THR A 113 5.64 -2.84 -7.97
C THR A 113 5.52 -3.46 -9.34
N VAL A 114 5.73 -4.78 -9.42
CA VAL A 114 5.44 -5.59 -10.60
C VAL A 114 4.53 -6.74 -10.18
N HIS A 115 3.44 -6.95 -10.91
CA HIS A 115 2.55 -8.09 -10.73
C HIS A 115 2.81 -9.14 -11.81
N ARG A 116 2.96 -10.41 -11.42
CA ARG A 116 3.20 -11.54 -12.34
C ARG A 116 2.24 -12.69 -12.07
N PRO A 117 1.84 -13.47 -13.09
CA PRO A 117 1.03 -14.67 -12.90
C PRO A 117 1.94 -15.85 -12.53
N ASP A 118 2.61 -15.73 -11.39
CA ASP A 118 3.52 -16.74 -10.84
C ASP A 118 3.38 -16.84 -9.32
N ASN A 119 4.16 -17.74 -8.70
CA ASN A 119 4.18 -18.06 -7.27
C ASN A 119 5.38 -17.46 -6.52
N GLY A 120 6.01 -16.38 -7.03
CA GLY A 120 7.09 -15.70 -6.31
C GLY A 120 8.51 -16.13 -6.68
N GLU A 121 8.65 -16.89 -7.76
CA GLU A 121 9.92 -17.44 -8.25
C GLU A 121 10.64 -16.54 -9.26
N SER A 122 9.98 -15.49 -9.79
CA SER A 122 10.62 -14.62 -10.79
C SER A 122 11.72 -13.77 -10.14
N GLU A 123 12.95 -13.94 -10.62
CA GLU A 123 14.09 -13.15 -10.18
C GLU A 123 14.25 -11.85 -10.96
N ASN A 124 14.76 -10.83 -10.27
CA ASN A 124 15.07 -9.50 -10.80
C ASN A 124 13.98 -8.88 -11.71
N VAL A 125 12.70 -9.02 -11.34
CA VAL A 125 11.58 -8.50 -12.15
C VAL A 125 11.60 -6.99 -12.35
N HIS A 126 12.35 -6.26 -11.51
CA HIS A 126 12.54 -4.81 -11.57
C HIS A 126 13.72 -4.37 -12.45
N GLY A 127 14.52 -5.31 -12.99
CA GLY A 127 15.66 -4.98 -13.85
C GLY A 127 16.78 -4.21 -13.12
N LEU A 128 17.03 -4.56 -11.87
CA LEU A 128 18.09 -3.98 -11.06
C LEU A 128 19.47 -4.32 -11.62
N SER A 129 20.41 -3.39 -11.44
CA SER A 129 21.84 -3.62 -11.70
C SER A 129 22.44 -4.66 -10.73
N GLU A 130 23.60 -5.21 -11.07
CA GLU A 130 24.31 -6.18 -10.21
C GLU A 130 24.59 -5.64 -8.80
N GLU A 131 24.99 -4.37 -8.69
CA GLU A 131 25.26 -3.70 -7.42
C GLU A 131 23.99 -3.58 -6.57
N GLN A 132 22.86 -3.18 -7.18
CA GLN A 132 21.57 -3.08 -6.49
C GLN A 132 21.03 -4.45 -6.09
N LEU A 133 21.20 -5.47 -6.95
CA LEU A 133 20.83 -6.85 -6.64
C LEU A 133 21.61 -7.41 -5.46
N ALA A 134 22.91 -7.13 -5.39
CA ALA A 134 23.75 -7.56 -4.28
C ALA A 134 23.35 -6.90 -2.94
N ALA A 135 22.84 -5.67 -2.99
CA ALA A 135 22.35 -4.95 -1.81
C ALA A 135 20.88 -5.26 -1.45
N ARG A 136 20.12 -5.87 -2.36
CA ARG A 136 18.70 -6.16 -2.19
C ARG A 136 18.49 -7.31 -1.21
N GLU A 137 17.69 -7.07 -0.17
CA GLU A 137 17.13 -8.13 0.66
C GLU A 137 15.76 -8.56 0.11
N VAL A 138 15.51 -9.86 0.00
CA VAL A 138 14.20 -10.40 -0.42
C VAL A 138 13.48 -10.98 0.79
N GLU A 139 12.22 -10.62 0.96
CA GLU A 139 11.35 -11.15 2.02
C GLU A 139 10.00 -11.60 1.44
N TYR A 140 9.55 -12.79 1.85
CA TYR A 140 8.24 -13.31 1.48
C TYR A 140 7.22 -12.97 2.57
N ILE A 141 6.07 -12.43 2.16
CA ILE A 141 4.96 -12.13 3.07
C ILE A 141 3.86 -13.17 2.84
N ASP A 142 3.58 -13.98 3.86
CA ASP A 142 2.45 -14.89 3.86
C ASP A 142 1.22 -14.24 4.49
N ILE A 143 0.16 -14.05 3.69
CA ILE A 143 -1.11 -13.48 4.14
C ILE A 143 -1.82 -14.37 5.17
N ALA A 144 -1.56 -15.68 5.17
CA ALA A 144 -2.12 -16.65 6.11
C ALA A 144 -1.31 -16.76 7.42
N SER A 145 -0.14 -16.11 7.50
CA SER A 145 0.62 -16.05 8.75
C SER A 145 -0.22 -15.42 9.87
N SER A 146 0.05 -15.77 11.12
CA SER A 146 -0.57 -15.13 12.29
C SER A 146 0.27 -13.98 12.85
N GLU A 147 1.30 -13.56 12.12
CA GLU A 147 2.19 -12.49 12.56
C GLU A 147 1.42 -11.16 12.63
N GLY A 148 1.37 -10.60 13.83
CA GLY A 148 0.86 -9.27 14.11
C GLY A 148 1.87 -8.52 14.96
N ASN A 149 2.10 -7.25 14.65
CA ASN A 149 2.98 -6.39 15.42
C ASN A 149 2.34 -5.01 15.64
N TYR A 150 3.06 -4.11 16.30
CA TYR A 150 2.63 -2.73 16.54
C TYR A 150 2.16 -2.02 15.25
N TRP A 151 2.84 -2.24 14.12
CA TRP A 151 2.49 -1.63 12.84
C TRP A 151 1.22 -2.23 12.24
N SER A 152 0.99 -3.55 12.36
CA SER A 152 -0.28 -4.17 11.96
C SER A 152 -1.47 -3.56 12.71
N TYR A 153 -1.30 -3.29 14.01
CA TYR A 153 -2.32 -2.59 14.80
C TYR A 153 -2.60 -1.18 14.26
N LEU A 154 -1.55 -0.38 13.98
CA LEU A 154 -1.69 0.98 13.46
C LEU A 154 -2.31 1.05 12.06
N VAL A 155 -2.02 0.05 11.22
CA VAL A 155 -2.56 -0.05 9.87
C VAL A 155 -4.01 -0.55 9.88
N GLY A 156 -4.49 -1.15 10.96
CA GLY A 156 -5.84 -1.72 11.03
C GLY A 156 -5.80 -3.21 10.73
N ASN A 157 -5.57 -3.99 11.78
CA ASN A 157 -5.38 -5.43 11.70
C ASN A 157 -6.63 -6.14 11.17
N ASN A 158 -6.43 -7.02 10.20
CA ASN A 158 -7.41 -7.98 9.74
C ASN A 158 -7.37 -9.22 10.65
N ASN A 159 -8.43 -9.44 11.41
CA ASN A 159 -8.53 -10.56 12.36
C ASN A 159 -9.14 -11.83 11.75
N VAL A 160 -9.25 -11.92 10.43
CA VAL A 160 -9.76 -13.13 9.76
C VAL A 160 -8.73 -14.24 9.85
N ASP A 161 -9.15 -15.37 10.41
CA ASP A 161 -8.34 -16.59 10.41
C ASP A 161 -8.47 -17.30 9.05
N PHE A 162 -7.43 -17.18 8.23
CA PHE A 162 -7.42 -17.78 6.89
C PHE A 162 -7.28 -19.30 6.90
N SER A 163 -6.91 -19.92 8.01
CA SER A 163 -6.90 -21.39 8.15
C SER A 163 -8.31 -22.00 8.19
N ILE A 164 -9.33 -21.16 8.43
CA ILE A 164 -10.75 -21.56 8.44
C ILE A 164 -11.61 -20.79 7.44
N PHE A 165 -11.18 -19.60 7.01
CA PHE A 165 -11.95 -18.77 6.08
C PHE A 165 -12.12 -19.46 4.72
N LYS A 166 -13.35 -19.46 4.22
CA LYS A 166 -13.69 -19.92 2.87
C LYS A 166 -14.71 -18.98 2.25
N SER A 167 -14.38 -18.45 1.08
CA SER A 167 -15.26 -17.57 0.30
C SER A 167 -16.54 -18.29 -0.08
N ALA A 168 -17.69 -17.66 0.16
CA ALA A 168 -18.98 -18.19 -0.23
C ALA A 168 -19.24 -18.08 -1.74
N ARG A 169 -18.64 -17.08 -2.41
CA ARG A 169 -18.86 -16.83 -3.85
C ARG A 169 -17.90 -17.58 -4.75
N THR A 170 -16.69 -17.85 -4.29
CA THR A 170 -15.63 -18.50 -5.10
C THR A 170 -15.26 -19.90 -4.61
N GLY A 171 -15.58 -20.23 -3.36
CA GLY A 171 -15.13 -21.47 -2.71
C GLY A 171 -13.63 -21.51 -2.38
N ARG A 172 -12.88 -20.42 -2.59
CA ARG A 172 -11.44 -20.33 -2.26
C ARG A 172 -11.21 -20.23 -0.75
N GLY A 173 -10.08 -20.77 -0.32
CA GLY A 173 -9.78 -20.99 1.10
C GLY A 173 -10.33 -22.33 1.61
N PRO A 174 -9.90 -22.80 2.78
CA PRO A 174 -8.91 -22.18 3.67
C PRO A 174 -7.49 -22.18 3.11
N LEU A 175 -6.68 -21.24 3.58
CA LEU A 175 -5.24 -21.15 3.31
C LEU A 175 -4.49 -21.91 4.40
N LEU A 176 -4.15 -23.17 4.11
CA LEU A 176 -3.39 -24.04 5.00
C LEU A 176 -1.88 -23.93 4.71
N GLU A 177 -1.05 -24.58 5.51
CA GLU A 177 0.39 -24.64 5.27
C GLU A 177 0.71 -25.13 3.84
N GLY A 178 1.55 -24.38 3.13
CA GLY A 178 1.90 -24.64 1.72
C GLY A 178 0.78 -24.32 0.72
N TRP A 179 -0.18 -23.47 1.07
CA TRP A 179 -1.26 -23.08 0.15
C TRP A 179 -0.74 -22.39 -1.12
N GLN A 180 0.38 -21.67 -1.03
CA GLN A 180 1.01 -20.95 -2.14
C GLN A 180 1.36 -21.91 -3.30
N ASP A 181 1.80 -23.14 -3.00
CA ASP A 181 2.19 -24.13 -4.00
C ASP A 181 1.00 -24.83 -4.67
N ARG A 182 -0.20 -24.66 -4.13
CA ARG A 182 -1.41 -25.43 -4.51
C ARG A 182 -2.54 -24.57 -5.03
N CYS A 183 -2.43 -23.25 -4.92
CA CYS A 183 -3.48 -22.35 -5.36
C CYS A 183 -3.46 -22.17 -6.88
N ASP A 184 -4.66 -22.21 -7.46
CA ASP A 184 -4.94 -21.89 -8.85
C ASP A 184 -6.34 -21.24 -8.90
N PRO A 185 -6.49 -19.99 -9.40
CA PRO A 185 -5.44 -19.14 -9.96
C PRO A 185 -4.45 -18.62 -8.91
N VAL A 186 -3.25 -18.27 -9.39
CA VAL A 186 -2.17 -17.68 -8.58
C VAL A 186 -1.56 -16.47 -9.28
N MET A 187 -1.15 -15.50 -8.49
CA MET A 187 -0.27 -14.43 -8.93
C MET A 187 0.66 -14.03 -7.77
N THR A 188 1.72 -13.27 -8.09
CA THR A 188 2.57 -12.64 -7.08
C THR A 188 2.75 -11.16 -7.33
N THR A 189 2.74 -10.40 -6.23
CA THR A 189 3.11 -8.99 -6.21
C THR A 189 4.53 -8.83 -5.68
N TYR A 190 5.41 -8.29 -6.50
CA TYR A 190 6.80 -7.97 -6.16
C TYR A 190 6.89 -6.47 -5.87
N LYS A 191 7.13 -6.09 -4.61
CA LYS A 191 7.24 -4.70 -4.15
C LYS A 191 8.67 -4.39 -3.74
N LEU A 192 9.40 -3.69 -4.58
CA LEU A 192 10.72 -3.18 -4.28
C LEU A 192 10.59 -1.83 -3.56
N VAL A 193 10.97 -1.81 -2.30
CA VAL A 193 11.05 -0.61 -1.45
C VAL A 193 12.50 -0.14 -1.42
N THR A 194 12.71 1.12 -1.80
CA THR A 194 13.99 1.82 -1.68
C THR A 194 13.81 3.02 -0.76
N ILE A 195 14.56 3.09 0.34
CA ILE A 195 14.51 4.21 1.28
C ILE A 195 15.88 4.88 1.35
N ASP A 196 15.88 6.20 1.23
CA ASP A 196 17.04 7.06 1.49
C ASP A 196 16.66 8.09 2.57
N ALA A 197 17.23 7.94 3.77
CA ALA A 197 17.07 8.90 4.86
C ALA A 197 18.44 9.36 5.39
N PRO A 198 19.14 10.27 4.69
CA PRO A 198 20.51 10.66 4.99
C PRO A 198 20.58 11.68 6.15
N TYR A 199 20.01 11.30 7.29
CA TYR A 199 19.94 12.10 8.52
C TYR A 199 20.82 11.50 9.60
N TRP A 200 21.76 12.31 10.08
CA TRP A 200 22.63 11.92 11.18
C TRP A 200 21.82 11.76 12.48
N GLY A 201 22.11 10.71 13.24
CA GLY A 201 21.48 10.41 14.52
C GLY A 201 20.22 9.54 14.44
N PHE A 202 19.33 9.75 13.46
CA PHE A 202 18.04 9.03 13.40
C PHE A 202 17.67 8.41 12.03
N GLY A 203 18.47 8.63 10.97
CA GLY A 203 18.15 8.16 9.62
C GLY A 203 17.93 6.65 9.52
N TYR A 204 18.82 5.85 10.11
CA TYR A 204 18.67 4.39 10.14
C TYR A 204 17.40 3.94 10.88
N GLN A 205 17.08 4.57 12.02
CA GLN A 205 15.88 4.24 12.78
C GLN A 205 14.61 4.62 11.99
N LEU A 206 14.65 5.70 11.22
CA LEU A 206 13.57 6.09 10.30
C LEU A 206 13.40 5.08 9.17
N GLU A 207 14.49 4.65 8.53
CA GLU A 207 14.47 3.61 7.48
C GLU A 207 13.84 2.32 8.00
N GLN A 208 14.27 1.84 9.17
CA GLN A 208 13.72 0.61 9.77
C GLN A 208 12.23 0.75 10.14
N ALA A 209 11.83 1.88 10.70
CA ALA A 209 10.43 2.14 11.05
C ALA A 209 9.53 2.15 9.80
N LEU A 210 9.98 2.79 8.72
CA LEU A 210 9.24 2.85 7.46
C LEU A 210 9.17 1.48 6.77
N ILE A 211 10.26 0.71 6.73
CA ILE A 211 10.23 -0.66 6.21
C ILE A 211 9.23 -1.54 6.98
N ALA A 212 9.22 -1.44 8.31
CA ALA A 212 8.28 -2.19 9.13
C ALA A 212 6.82 -1.74 8.92
N GLY A 213 6.59 -0.44 8.78
CA GLY A 213 5.30 0.14 8.44
C GLY A 213 4.78 -0.31 7.06
N GLU A 214 5.62 -0.25 6.03
CA GLU A 214 5.30 -0.72 4.68
C GLU A 214 5.03 -2.23 4.65
N LYS A 215 5.86 -3.05 5.33
CA LYS A 215 5.61 -4.49 5.47
C LYS A 215 4.22 -4.76 6.06
N ALA A 216 3.87 -4.07 7.13
CA ALA A 216 2.55 -4.23 7.75
C ALA A 216 1.43 -3.76 6.82
N LEU A 217 1.61 -2.64 6.10
CA LEU A 217 0.65 -2.18 5.10
C LEU A 217 0.45 -3.19 3.97
N PHE A 218 1.53 -3.79 3.47
CA PHE A 218 1.46 -4.82 2.44
C PHE A 218 0.75 -6.06 2.97
N LEU A 219 1.10 -6.55 4.15
CA LEU A 219 0.41 -7.68 4.77
C LEU A 219 -1.10 -7.42 4.91
N GLU A 220 -1.49 -6.35 5.60
CA GLU A 220 -2.92 -6.09 5.90
C GLU A 220 -3.73 -5.80 4.64
N SER A 221 -3.19 -5.04 3.68
CA SER A 221 -3.89 -4.78 2.41
C SER A 221 -4.10 -6.06 1.59
N HIS A 222 -3.14 -6.99 1.58
CA HIS A 222 -3.28 -8.26 0.87
C HIS A 222 -4.18 -9.24 1.62
N ARG A 223 -4.14 -9.27 2.95
CA ARG A 223 -5.17 -9.96 3.76
C ARG A 223 -6.56 -9.45 3.44
N ASN A 224 -6.74 -8.13 3.35
CA ASN A 224 -8.01 -7.50 2.99
C ASN A 224 -8.46 -7.85 1.56
N CYS A 225 -7.53 -8.02 0.61
CA CYS A 225 -7.88 -8.50 -0.73
C CYS A 225 -8.55 -9.88 -0.66
N PHE A 226 -8.05 -10.78 0.20
CA PHE A 226 -8.62 -12.12 0.31
C PHE A 226 -9.84 -12.20 1.23
N SER A 227 -9.83 -11.52 2.39
CA SER A 227 -10.97 -11.54 3.32
C SER A 227 -12.22 -10.88 2.74
N TRP A 228 -12.07 -9.83 1.93
CA TRP A 228 -13.18 -9.14 1.28
C TRP A 228 -13.50 -9.69 -0.12
N ILE A 229 -12.98 -10.87 -0.48
CA ILE A 229 -13.21 -11.48 -1.80
C ILE A 229 -14.69 -11.55 -2.17
N ASP A 230 -15.56 -11.90 -1.23
CA ASP A 230 -16.99 -11.99 -1.52
C ASP A 230 -17.64 -10.62 -1.83
N GLU A 231 -17.02 -9.51 -1.43
CA GLU A 231 -17.50 -8.16 -1.70
C GLU A 231 -17.11 -7.66 -3.10
N TRP A 232 -15.87 -7.90 -3.53
CA TRP A 232 -15.37 -7.36 -4.81
C TRP A 232 -15.41 -8.36 -5.96
N TYR A 233 -15.51 -9.67 -5.70
CA TYR A 233 -15.45 -10.68 -6.76
C TYR A 233 -16.54 -10.45 -7.83
N GLY A 234 -16.16 -10.50 -9.10
CA GLY A 234 -17.06 -10.23 -10.22
C GLY A 234 -17.38 -8.75 -10.48
N MET A 235 -16.82 -7.81 -9.70
CA MET A 235 -16.85 -6.39 -10.07
C MET A 235 -15.90 -6.11 -11.24
N THR A 236 -16.23 -5.10 -12.04
CA THR A 236 -15.38 -4.59 -13.10
C THR A 236 -14.54 -3.40 -12.61
N VAL A 237 -13.40 -3.15 -13.27
CA VAL A 237 -12.58 -1.94 -13.02
C VAL A 237 -13.41 -0.66 -13.15
N GLN A 238 -14.38 -0.63 -14.08
CA GLN A 238 -15.27 0.52 -14.25
C GLN A 238 -16.16 0.73 -13.01
N GLN A 239 -16.79 -0.32 -12.50
CA GLN A 239 -17.62 -0.23 -11.29
C GLN A 239 -16.83 0.25 -10.08
N ILE A 240 -15.57 -0.20 -9.92
CA ILE A 240 -14.71 0.30 -8.84
C ILE A 240 -14.39 1.78 -9.01
N CYS A 241 -14.09 2.23 -10.24
CA CYS A 241 -13.87 3.65 -10.51
C CYS A 241 -15.11 4.51 -10.16
N GLU A 242 -16.31 4.01 -10.46
CA GLU A 242 -17.57 4.69 -10.11
C GLU A 242 -17.77 4.78 -8.59
N LEU A 243 -17.46 3.71 -7.85
CA LEU A 243 -17.49 3.72 -6.38
C LEU A 243 -16.46 4.69 -5.79
N GLU A 244 -15.25 4.73 -6.35
CA GLU A 244 -14.18 5.65 -5.91
C GLU A 244 -14.63 7.11 -6.08
N GLN A 245 -15.23 7.45 -7.23
CA GLN A 245 -15.76 8.80 -7.49
C GLN A 245 -16.86 9.22 -6.51
N GLN A 246 -17.80 8.32 -6.21
CA GLN A 246 -18.86 8.57 -5.22
C GLN A 246 -18.27 8.79 -3.83
N SER A 247 -17.27 7.99 -3.47
CA SER A 247 -16.59 8.05 -2.18
C SER A 247 -15.79 9.32 -1.99
N HIS A 248 -15.03 9.73 -3.02
CA HIS A 248 -14.23 10.96 -2.99
C HIS A 248 -15.11 12.20 -2.85
N SER A 249 -16.27 12.21 -3.49
CA SER A 249 -17.24 13.31 -3.36
C SER A 249 -17.71 13.47 -1.91
N ALA A 250 -18.03 12.36 -1.25
CA ALA A 250 -18.44 12.37 0.16
C ALA A 250 -17.29 12.75 1.13
N LEU A 251 -16.08 12.25 0.90
CA LEU A 251 -14.90 12.53 1.74
C LEU A 251 -14.46 14.00 1.64
N ASN A 252 -14.40 14.56 0.44
CA ASN A 252 -13.99 15.95 0.23
C ASN A 252 -15.03 16.95 0.79
N GLU A 253 -16.32 16.66 0.70
CA GLU A 253 -17.36 17.47 1.35
C GLU A 253 -17.16 17.52 2.87
N HIS A 254 -16.85 16.39 3.50
CA HIS A 254 -16.58 16.31 4.94
C HIS A 254 -15.34 17.12 5.37
N ILE A 255 -14.27 17.11 4.58
CA ILE A 255 -13.05 17.88 4.85
C ILE A 255 -13.31 19.38 4.66
N VAL A 256 -13.88 19.79 3.51
CA VAL A 256 -14.11 21.21 3.16
C VAL A 256 -15.13 21.89 4.07
N LEU A 257 -16.21 21.20 4.45
CA LEU A 257 -17.21 21.75 5.39
C LEU A 257 -16.60 22.04 6.77
N LYS A 258 -15.64 21.24 7.21
CA LYS A 258 -14.96 21.47 8.50
C LYS A 258 -13.90 22.55 8.43
N SER A 259 -13.12 22.65 7.35
CA SER A 259 -12.16 23.76 7.16
C SER A 259 -12.87 25.12 7.19
N ARG A 260 -14.07 25.20 6.59
CA ARG A 260 -14.92 26.41 6.64
C ARG A 260 -15.46 26.72 8.04
N ASN A 261 -15.79 25.69 8.84
CA ASN A 261 -16.25 25.86 10.22
C ASN A 261 -15.14 26.23 11.21
N LEU A 262 -13.88 25.90 10.90
CA LEU A 262 -12.71 26.36 11.66
C LEU A 262 -12.37 27.81 11.30
N ALA A 263 -12.47 28.18 10.02
CA ALA A 263 -12.25 29.56 9.55
C ALA A 263 -13.36 30.54 9.99
N SER A 264 -14.58 30.07 10.27
CA SER A 264 -15.69 30.90 10.78
C SER A 264 -15.71 31.06 12.31
N ARG A 265 -14.76 30.42 13.01
CA ARG A 265 -14.58 30.52 14.47
C ARG A 265 -13.34 31.34 14.88
N CYS A 266 -12.64 31.94 13.92
CA CYS A 266 -11.61 32.96 14.15
C CYS A 266 -12.16 34.37 13.88
#